data_AF-A0A6J5DMU1-F1
#
_entry.id   AF-A0A6J5DMU1-F1
#
_cell.length_a   1.000
_cell.length_b   1.000
_cell.length_c   1.000
_cell.angle_alpha   90.00
_cell.angle_beta   90.00
_cell.angle_gamma   90.00
#
_symmetry.space_group_name_H-M   'P 1'
#
loop_
_entity.id
_entity.type
_entity.pdbx_description
1 polymer ?
#
loop_
_entity_poly.entity_id
_entity_poly.type
_entity_poly.pdbx_seq_one_letter_code
_entity_poly.pdbx_strand_id
1 'polypeptide(L)'
;MSSLVLISRELLRSLITMSKDQVQGRIGASDELDVPARNKAVAAAEILYSKSEIAFSDLNVCPRIATNHITRETLDLLEGQGDNNPWCYCGSYEFGFFLSVPSDGSVETFASQGCPVPADLQALWAWATARGFQWIQLDADGSDVEGLTAYDW
;
A
#
# COMPACT_ATOMS: atom_id res chain seq x y z
N MET A 1 -25.40 7.44 3.82
CA MET A 1 -24.86 7.35 2.45
C MET A 1 -23.67 6.41 2.51
N SER A 2 -23.78 5.21 1.95
CA SER A 2 -22.66 4.25 1.93
C SER A 2 -21.63 4.75 0.92
N SER A 3 -20.43 5.08 1.41
CA SER A 3 -19.29 5.43 0.56
C SER A 3 -18.86 4.18 -0.20
N LEU A 4 -19.01 4.17 -1.52
CA LEU A 4 -18.51 3.10 -2.37
C LEU A 4 -17.00 3.30 -2.53
N VAL A 5 -16.23 2.36 -2.00
CA VAL A 5 -14.77 2.34 -2.12
C VAL A 5 -14.40 1.43 -3.30
N LEU A 6 -13.72 1.98 -4.31
CA LEU A 6 -13.17 1.21 -5.42
C LEU A 6 -11.72 0.83 -5.10
N ILE A 7 -11.44 -0.47 -5.17
CA ILE A 7 -10.13 -1.07 -4.88
C ILE A 7 -9.61 -1.65 -6.20
N SER A 8 -8.37 -1.36 -6.58
CA SER A 8 -7.78 -1.93 -7.80
C SER A 8 -7.77 -3.46 -7.71
N ARG A 9 -7.84 -4.14 -8.84
CA ARG A 9 -7.87 -5.61 -8.88
C ARG A 9 -6.67 -6.21 -8.15
N GLU A 10 -5.47 -5.67 -8.38
CA GLU A 10 -4.25 -6.13 -7.71
C GLU A 10 -4.23 -5.76 -6.22
N LEU A 11 -4.72 -4.57 -5.83
CA LEU A 11 -4.87 -4.21 -4.41
C LEU A 11 -5.86 -5.15 -3.70
N LEU A 12 -6.98 -5.46 -4.36
CA LEU A 12 -7.98 -6.39 -3.84
C LEU A 12 -7.39 -7.80 -3.68
N ARG A 13 -6.55 -8.23 -4.64
CA ARG A 13 -5.82 -9.50 -4.57
C ARG A 13 -4.82 -9.52 -3.41
N SER A 14 -4.01 -8.47 -3.24
CA SER A 14 -3.06 -8.38 -2.12
C SER A 14 -3.78 -8.35 -0.77
N LEU A 15 -4.89 -7.60 -0.65
CA LEU A 15 -5.71 -7.58 0.56
C LEU A 15 -6.35 -8.94 0.87
N ILE A 16 -6.80 -9.68 -0.15
CA ILE A 16 -7.30 -11.06 -0.01
C ILE A 16 -6.19 -11.98 0.50
N THR A 17 -4.99 -11.91 -0.08
CA THR A 17 -3.84 -12.73 0.33
C THR A 17 -3.46 -12.45 1.78
N MET A 18 -3.30 -11.17 2.14
CA MET A 18 -2.95 -10.73 3.49
C MET A 18 -4.00 -11.20 4.52
N SER A 19 -5.28 -11.07 4.20
CA SER A 19 -6.37 -11.53 5.07
C SER A 19 -6.38 -13.04 5.26
N LYS A 20 -6.05 -13.82 4.22
CA LYS A 20 -5.91 -15.29 4.31
C LYS A 20 -4.73 -15.69 5.18
N ASP A 21 -3.58 -15.03 5.04
CA ASP A 21 -2.40 -15.34 5.83
C ASP A 21 -2.59 -14.97 7.31
N GLN A 22 -3.34 -13.91 7.62
CA GLN A 22 -3.76 -13.59 8.99
C GLN A 22 -4.74 -14.62 9.58
N VAL A 23 -5.68 -15.13 8.78
CA VAL A 23 -6.58 -16.24 9.20
C VAL A 23 -5.79 -17.52 9.47
N GLN A 24 -4.74 -17.76 8.68
CA GLN A 24 -3.85 -18.92 8.84
C GLN A 24 -2.79 -18.73 9.94
N GLY A 25 -2.77 -17.58 10.61
CA GLY A 25 -1.84 -17.28 11.71
C GLY A 25 -0.39 -17.05 11.26
N ARG A 26 -0.16 -16.74 9.99
CA ARG A 26 1.17 -16.49 9.40
C ARG A 26 1.64 -15.04 9.57
N ILE A 27 0.71 -14.12 9.82
CA ILE A 27 0.93 -12.71 10.06
C ILE A 27 0.11 -12.31 11.28
N GLY A 28 0.64 -11.45 12.15
CA GLY A 28 -0.05 -10.96 13.35
C GLY A 28 -1.39 -10.32 12.99
N ALA A 29 -2.46 -10.81 13.62
CA ALA A 29 -3.80 -10.30 13.39
C ALA A 29 -4.18 -9.25 14.45
N SER A 30 -4.82 -8.16 14.03
CA SER A 30 -5.57 -7.28 14.94
C SER A 30 -6.73 -8.06 15.59
N ASP A 31 -6.93 -7.89 16.90
CA ASP A 31 -8.00 -8.52 17.68
C ASP A 31 -9.41 -7.97 17.39
N GLU A 32 -9.54 -7.00 16.48
CA GLU A 32 -10.82 -6.29 16.23
C GLU A 32 -11.88 -7.12 15.50
N LEU A 33 -11.51 -8.21 14.81
CA LEU A 33 -12.44 -9.07 14.06
C LEU A 33 -12.17 -10.56 14.31
N ASP A 34 -13.22 -11.32 14.62
CA ASP A 34 -13.12 -12.77 14.77
C ASP A 34 -12.84 -13.50 13.43
N VAL A 35 -12.29 -14.71 13.52
CA VAL A 35 -11.90 -15.52 12.35
C VAL A 35 -13.08 -15.77 11.38
N PRO A 36 -14.31 -16.07 11.85
CA PRO A 36 -15.48 -16.19 10.99
C PRO A 36 -15.83 -14.92 10.19
N ALA A 37 -15.75 -13.74 10.79
CA ALA A 37 -16.01 -12.47 10.12
C ALA A 37 -14.97 -12.19 9.02
N ARG A 38 -13.68 -12.49 9.28
CA ARG A 38 -12.61 -12.37 8.28
C ARG A 38 -12.80 -13.29 7.09
N ASN A 39 -13.16 -14.56 7.31
CA ASN A 39 -13.43 -15.50 6.22
C ASN A 39 -14.57 -15.03 5.31
N LYS A 40 -15.61 -14.41 5.88
CA LYS A 40 -16.69 -13.80 5.08
C LYS A 40 -16.21 -12.59 4.27
N ALA A 41 -15.37 -11.73 4.86
CA ALA A 41 -14.78 -10.58 4.17
C ALA A 41 -13.88 -11.00 3.00
N VAL A 42 -13.04 -12.03 3.20
CA VAL A 42 -12.19 -12.64 2.17
C VAL A 42 -13.04 -13.17 1.01
N ALA A 43 -14.07 -13.99 1.31
CA ALA A 43 -14.93 -14.55 0.29
C ALA A 43 -15.70 -13.46 -0.49
N ALA A 44 -16.15 -12.40 0.19
CA ALA A 44 -16.80 -11.27 -0.46
C ALA A 44 -15.84 -10.53 -1.41
N ALA A 45 -14.60 -10.31 -0.98
CA ALA A 45 -13.57 -9.69 -1.81
C ALA A 45 -13.21 -10.56 -3.04
N GLU A 46 -13.11 -11.89 -2.90
CA GLU A 46 -12.89 -12.81 -4.03
C GLU A 46 -14.02 -12.79 -5.06
N ILE A 47 -15.26 -12.69 -4.59
CA ILE A 47 -16.44 -12.55 -5.46
C ILE A 47 -16.41 -11.22 -6.20
N LEU A 48 -16.01 -10.13 -5.53
CA LEU A 48 -15.85 -8.82 -6.17
C LEU A 48 -14.71 -8.82 -7.19
N TYR A 49 -13.59 -9.48 -6.87
CA TYR A 49 -12.44 -9.66 -7.77
C TYR A 49 -12.86 -10.37 -9.06
N SER A 50 -13.54 -11.51 -8.92
CA SER A 50 -13.97 -12.35 -10.04
C SER A 50 -15.05 -11.73 -10.92
N LYS A 51 -15.84 -10.78 -10.39
CA LYS A 51 -16.92 -10.09 -11.12
C LYS A 51 -16.48 -8.76 -11.75
N SER A 52 -15.23 -8.36 -11.61
CA SER A 52 -14.73 -7.10 -12.17
C SER A 52 -14.41 -7.25 -13.66
N GLU A 53 -15.39 -6.98 -14.53
CA GLU A 53 -15.25 -7.05 -16.00
C GLU A 53 -15.02 -5.68 -16.69
N ILE A 54 -14.45 -4.68 -15.99
CA ILE A 54 -14.17 -3.29 -16.43
C ILE A 54 -15.37 -2.34 -16.28
N ALA A 55 -15.36 -1.50 -15.22
CA ALA A 55 -16.06 -0.20 -15.13
C ALA A 55 -15.66 0.52 -13.82
N PHE A 56 -14.87 1.59 -13.89
CA PHE A 56 -14.45 2.39 -12.73
C PHE A 56 -14.84 3.86 -12.97
N SER A 57 -15.78 4.39 -12.18
CA SER A 57 -16.19 5.81 -12.29
C SER A 57 -15.91 6.66 -11.04
N ASP A 58 -15.27 6.12 -10.00
CA ASP A 58 -14.79 6.88 -8.84
C ASP A 58 -13.35 6.46 -8.47
N LEU A 59 -12.41 6.64 -9.41
CA LEU A 59 -11.00 6.29 -9.23
C LEU A 59 -10.39 7.08 -8.05
N ASN A 60 -9.96 6.39 -6.99
CA ASN A 60 -8.76 6.82 -6.29
C ASN A 60 -7.60 6.60 -7.26
N VAL A 61 -7.24 7.65 -8.01
CA VAL A 61 -6.10 7.64 -8.92
C VAL A 61 -4.86 7.39 -8.06
N CYS A 62 -4.33 6.18 -8.12
CA CYS A 62 -3.04 5.88 -7.52
C CYS A 62 -1.96 6.37 -8.51
N PRO A 63 -1.17 7.40 -8.18
CA PRO A 63 -0.10 7.85 -9.05
C PRO A 63 0.92 6.73 -9.22
N ARG A 64 1.29 6.45 -10.48
CA ARG A 64 2.38 5.54 -10.85
C ARG A 64 3.67 6.37 -10.92
N ILE A 65 4.48 6.24 -9.88
CA ILE A 65 5.70 7.01 -9.65
C ILE A 65 6.89 6.09 -9.86
N ALA A 66 7.93 6.59 -10.52
CA ALA A 66 9.15 5.84 -10.75
C ALA A 66 9.82 5.42 -9.43
N THR A 67 10.37 4.20 -9.38
CA THR A 67 11.08 3.67 -8.20
C THR A 67 12.34 4.47 -7.84
N ASN A 68 12.94 5.18 -8.80
CA ASN A 68 14.10 6.05 -8.58
C ASN A 68 13.80 7.24 -7.62
N HIS A 69 12.55 7.46 -7.21
CA HIS A 69 12.19 8.48 -6.21
C HIS A 69 12.42 8.08 -4.76
N ILE A 70 12.84 6.83 -4.53
CA ILE A 70 13.39 6.37 -3.26
C ILE A 70 14.87 6.03 -3.44
N THR A 71 15.62 5.99 -2.35
CA THR A 71 17.02 5.55 -2.35
C THR A 71 17.10 4.04 -2.52
N ARG A 72 18.26 3.54 -2.97
CA ARG A 72 18.53 2.10 -3.05
C ARG A 72 18.35 1.40 -1.69
N GLU A 73 18.79 2.05 -0.61
CA GLU A 73 18.63 1.54 0.77
C GLU A 73 17.14 1.37 1.13
N THR A 74 16.30 2.36 0.83
CA THR A 74 14.86 2.25 1.03
C THR A 74 14.24 1.16 0.18
N LEU A 75 14.66 1.02 -1.09
CA LEU A 75 14.17 -0.06 -1.95
C LEU A 75 14.50 -1.44 -1.36
N ASP A 76 15.76 -1.65 -0.98
CA ASP A 76 16.23 -2.92 -0.40
C ASP A 76 15.47 -3.24 0.90
N LEU A 77 15.10 -2.22 1.69
CA LEU A 77 14.25 -2.37 2.86
C LEU A 77 12.82 -2.80 2.51
N LEU A 78 12.22 -2.19 1.49
CA LEU A 78 10.88 -2.57 1.01
C LEU A 78 10.88 -3.99 0.43
N GLU A 79 11.90 -4.38 -0.32
CA GLU A 79 12.09 -5.74 -0.84
C GLU A 79 12.29 -6.75 0.28
N GLY A 80 13.11 -6.41 1.28
CA GLY A 80 13.46 -7.31 2.39
C GLY A 80 12.34 -7.50 3.41
N GLN A 81 11.48 -6.49 3.61
CA GLN A 81 10.43 -6.52 4.62
C GLN A 81 9.03 -6.80 4.04
N GLY A 82 8.76 -6.37 2.80
CA GLY A 82 7.46 -6.56 2.15
C GLY A 82 6.30 -6.08 3.03
N ASP A 83 5.32 -6.97 3.23
CA ASP A 83 4.13 -6.73 4.06
C ASP A 83 4.45 -6.47 5.55
N ASN A 84 5.67 -6.79 6.02
CA ASN A 84 6.11 -6.55 7.40
C ASN A 84 6.78 -5.17 7.58
N ASN A 85 6.70 -4.28 6.58
CA ASN A 85 7.22 -2.93 6.66
C ASN A 85 6.58 -2.17 7.85
N PRO A 86 7.38 -1.63 8.80
CA PRO A 86 6.87 -0.95 9.99
C PRO A 86 6.35 0.46 9.71
N TRP A 87 6.51 0.98 8.49
CA TRP A 87 6.24 2.40 8.17
C TRP A 87 4.90 2.63 7.47
N CYS A 88 4.44 1.67 6.68
CA CYS A 88 3.20 1.76 5.92
C CYS A 88 2.76 0.38 5.43
N TYR A 89 1.50 0.25 5.01
CA TYR A 89 1.10 -0.92 4.24
C TYR A 89 1.84 -0.92 2.91
N CYS A 90 2.55 -2.01 2.64
CA CYS A 90 3.42 -2.16 1.48
C CYS A 90 3.16 -3.51 0.83
N GLY A 91 2.48 -3.51 -0.32
CA GLY A 91 2.28 -4.72 -1.12
C GLY A 91 3.27 -4.76 -2.27
N SER A 92 4.14 -5.76 -2.31
CA SER A 92 5.08 -5.94 -3.42
C SER A 92 4.45 -6.67 -4.62
N TYR A 93 4.97 -6.39 -5.82
CA TYR A 93 4.68 -7.13 -7.05
C TYR A 93 5.92 -7.13 -7.96
N GLU A 94 5.84 -7.81 -9.11
CA GLU A 94 6.99 -8.06 -10.00
C GLU A 94 7.77 -6.81 -10.44
N PHE A 95 7.10 -5.65 -10.51
CA PHE A 95 7.71 -4.40 -11.02
C PHE A 95 7.77 -3.27 -9.98
N GLY A 96 7.43 -3.53 -8.71
CA GLY A 96 7.52 -2.52 -7.66
C GLY A 96 6.59 -2.76 -6.46
N PHE A 97 6.00 -1.67 -5.96
CA PHE A 97 5.25 -1.66 -4.69
C PHE A 97 3.98 -0.80 -4.75
N PHE A 98 2.96 -1.22 -4.02
CA PHE A 98 1.86 -0.37 -3.60
C PHE A 98 2.06 0.06 -2.16
N LEU A 99 2.19 1.37 -1.94
CA LEU A 99 2.39 1.96 -0.63
C LEU A 99 1.15 2.73 -0.19
N SER A 100 0.67 2.49 1.02
CA SER A 100 -0.34 3.36 1.63
C SER A 100 0.31 4.67 2.08
N VAL A 101 -0.37 5.80 1.86
CA VAL A 101 0.00 7.09 2.42
C VAL A 101 -0.59 7.18 3.84
N PRO A 102 0.24 7.26 4.89
CA PRO A 102 -0.27 7.36 6.25
C PRO A 102 -1.04 8.67 6.44
N SER A 103 -2.20 8.63 7.10
CA SER A 103 -2.94 9.84 7.48
C SER A 103 -2.24 10.60 8.61
N ASP A 104 -2.46 11.90 8.74
CA ASP A 104 -1.89 12.74 9.81
C ASP A 104 -2.00 12.06 11.19
N GLY A 105 -0.86 11.94 11.90
CA GLY A 105 -0.75 11.28 13.21
C GLY A 105 -0.38 9.79 13.19
N SER A 106 -0.58 9.07 12.08
CA SER A 106 -0.18 7.65 11.97
C SER A 106 1.32 7.47 11.73
N VAL A 107 1.98 8.45 11.11
CA VAL A 107 3.45 8.48 10.92
C VAL A 107 4.18 8.40 12.27
N GLU A 108 3.70 9.13 13.28
CA GLU A 108 4.27 9.10 14.64
C GLU A 108 4.06 7.74 15.31
N THR A 109 2.93 7.08 15.02
CA THR A 109 2.63 5.73 15.51
C THR A 109 3.60 4.71 14.89
N PHE A 110 3.89 4.80 13.59
CA PHE A 110 4.85 3.94 12.91
C PHE A 110 6.30 4.22 13.36
N ALA A 111 6.67 5.50 13.49
CA ALA A 111 8.00 5.91 13.97
C ALA A 111 8.28 5.50 15.43
N SER A 112 7.23 5.33 16.25
CA SER A 112 7.34 4.94 17.66
C SER A 112 7.86 3.51 17.88
N GLN A 113 7.93 2.68 16.82
CA GLN A 113 8.43 1.30 16.88
C GLN A 113 9.96 1.18 16.83
N GLY A 114 10.70 2.29 16.96
CA GLY A 114 12.16 2.29 17.07
C GLY A 114 12.91 2.23 15.73
N CYS A 115 12.20 2.22 14.60
CA CYS A 115 12.77 2.37 13.27
C CYS A 115 12.39 3.74 12.68
N PRO A 116 13.33 4.69 12.53
CA PRO A 116 13.01 5.97 11.92
C PRO A 116 12.53 5.76 10.48
N VAL A 117 11.51 6.50 10.08
CA VAL A 117 11.00 6.46 8.69
C VAL A 117 12.07 7.08 7.77
N PRO A 118 12.45 6.41 6.67
CA PRO A 118 13.31 6.98 5.63
C PRO A 118 12.82 8.34 5.10
N ALA A 119 13.73 9.28 4.90
CA ALA A 119 13.39 10.67 4.54
C ALA A 119 12.77 10.78 3.13
N ASP A 120 13.18 9.92 2.21
CA ASP A 120 12.61 9.78 0.87
C ASP A 120 11.15 9.28 0.92
N LEU A 121 10.82 8.32 1.78
CA LEU A 121 9.43 7.90 2.02
C LEU A 121 8.59 9.03 2.62
N GLN A 122 9.15 9.79 3.57
CA GLN A 122 8.45 10.96 4.12
C GLN A 122 8.14 12.00 3.03
N ALA A 123 9.10 12.27 2.14
CA ALA A 123 8.91 13.18 1.01
C ALA A 123 7.85 12.66 0.03
N LEU A 124 7.88 11.36 -0.29
CA LEU A 124 6.90 10.69 -1.13
C LEU A 124 5.49 10.80 -0.55
N TRP A 125 5.32 10.58 0.75
CA TRP A 125 4.04 10.73 1.43
C TRP A 125 3.57 12.19 1.48
N ALA A 126 4.46 13.13 1.81
CA ALA A 126 4.12 14.55 1.81
C ALA A 126 3.65 15.01 0.42
N TRP A 127 4.32 14.55 -0.64
CA TRP A 127 3.94 14.83 -2.03
C TRP A 127 2.55 14.30 -2.37
N ALA A 128 2.25 13.07 -1.92
CA ALA A 128 0.98 12.40 -2.17
C ALA A 128 -0.17 13.03 -1.35
N THR A 129 0.05 13.29 -0.07
CA THR A 129 -0.90 13.95 0.83
C THR A 129 -1.28 15.34 0.32
N ALA A 130 -0.31 16.14 -0.12
CA ALA A 130 -0.56 17.47 -0.69
C ALA A 130 -1.47 17.44 -1.94
N ARG A 131 -1.59 16.28 -2.60
CA ARG A 131 -2.40 16.06 -3.80
C ARG A 131 -3.65 15.22 -3.54
N GLY A 132 -3.91 14.86 -2.27
CA GLY A 132 -5.08 14.08 -1.87
C GLY A 132 -5.00 12.59 -2.20
N PHE A 133 -3.80 12.06 -2.48
CA PHE A 133 -3.60 10.64 -2.74
C PHE A 133 -3.46 9.84 -1.44
N GLN A 134 -4.11 8.68 -1.40
CA GLN A 134 -4.07 7.76 -0.26
C GLN A 134 -3.18 6.54 -0.50
N TRP A 135 -2.80 6.33 -1.76
CA TRP A 135 -1.96 5.22 -2.22
C TRP A 135 -0.99 5.74 -3.26
N ILE A 136 0.17 5.10 -3.36
CA ILE A 136 1.16 5.32 -4.40
C ILE A 136 1.54 3.97 -4.99
N GLN A 137 1.69 3.91 -6.31
CA GLN A 137 2.32 2.79 -6.99
C GLN A 137 3.74 3.20 -7.34
N LEU A 138 4.72 2.65 -6.63
CA LEU A 138 6.11 2.69 -7.06
C LEU A 138 6.31 1.61 -8.12
N ASP A 139 6.83 2.00 -9.26
CA ASP A 139 6.94 1.14 -10.43
C ASP A 139 8.21 1.43 -11.21
N ALA A 140 8.87 0.39 -11.71
CA ALA A 140 10.07 0.50 -12.54
C ALA A 140 9.83 1.32 -13.82
N ASP A 141 8.63 1.27 -14.41
CA ASP A 141 8.23 2.10 -15.55
C ASP A 141 7.29 3.24 -15.11
N GLY A 142 7.36 3.65 -13.85
CA GLY A 142 6.65 4.83 -13.36
C GLY A 142 7.21 6.12 -13.97
N SER A 143 6.47 7.21 -13.82
CA SER A 143 6.94 8.52 -14.27
C SER A 143 7.73 9.21 -13.17
N ASP A 144 8.77 9.94 -13.56
CA ASP A 144 9.33 10.97 -12.70
C ASP A 144 8.28 12.06 -12.43
N VAL A 145 8.21 12.53 -11.19
CA VAL A 145 7.27 13.58 -10.78
C VAL A 145 7.97 14.77 -10.16
N GLU A 146 7.46 15.96 -10.47
CA GLU A 146 8.00 17.21 -9.94
C GLU A 146 7.82 17.29 -8.42
N GLY A 147 8.86 17.77 -7.72
CA GLY A 147 8.86 17.95 -6.27
C GLY A 147 9.35 16.74 -5.48
N LEU A 148 9.77 15.67 -6.14
CA LEU A 148 10.51 14.57 -5.55
C LEU A 148 11.91 14.49 -6.15
N THR A 149 12.89 14.11 -5.32
CA THR A 149 14.25 13.81 -5.79
C THR A 149 14.22 12.53 -6.60
N ALA A 150 14.79 12.53 -7.80
CA ALA A 150 15.12 11.31 -8.52
C ALA A 150 16.58 10.97 -8.24
N TYR A 151 16.83 9.74 -7.78
CA TYR A 151 18.16 9.23 -7.48
C TYR A 151 18.68 8.39 -8.65
N ASP A 152 19.99 8.40 -8.86
CA ASP A 152 20.67 7.60 -9.87
C ASP A 152 21.29 6.38 -9.18
N TRP A 153 20.62 5.22 -9.28
CA TRP A 153 21.07 3.93 -8.76
C TRP A 153 20.49 2.75 -9.54
#